data_AF-A0A6G9HS80-F1
#
_entry.id   AF-A0A6G9HS80-F1
#
_cell.length_a   1.000
_cell.length_b   1.000
_cell.length_c   1.000
_cell.angle_alpha   90.00
_cell.angle_beta   90.00
_cell.angle_gamma   90.00
#
_symmetry.space_group_name_H-M   'P 1'
#
loop_
_entity.id
_entity.type
_entity.pdbx_description
1 polymer ?
#
loop_
_entity_poly.entity_id
_entity_poly.type
_entity_poly.pdbx_seq_one_letter_code
_entity_poly.pdbx_strand_id
1 'polypeptide(L)' 'MLSIGWKPESNQDWCGMSALIFRANRTLPLEQLVASLPDSIDRQTATGWFVAAIEEDSSYRYNRKSR' A
#
# COMPACT_ATOMS: atom_id res chain seq x y z
N MET A 1 17.62 -9.25 4.06
CA MET A 1 16.60 -10.20 4.56
C MET A 1 15.79 -9.41 5.58
N LEU A 2 14.52 -9.10 5.31
CA LEU A 2 13.69 -8.30 6.23
C LEU A 2 13.66 -9.03 7.58
N SER A 3 14.20 -8.39 8.62
CA SER A 3 14.25 -8.94 9.97
C SER A 3 12.86 -9.42 10.37
N ILE A 4 12.79 -10.61 10.91
CA ILE A 4 11.55 -11.26 11.37
C ILE A 4 10.88 -10.29 12.36
N GLY A 5 9.79 -9.63 11.93
CA GLY A 5 9.09 -8.62 12.74
C GLY A 5 9.22 -7.17 12.27
N TRP A 6 9.73 -6.88 11.06
CA TRP A 6 9.67 -5.53 10.51
C TRP A 6 8.22 -5.06 10.38
N LYS A 7 7.95 -3.85 10.88
CA LYS A 7 6.67 -3.14 10.78
C LYS A 7 6.95 -1.69 10.39
N PRO A 8 6.05 -1.04 9.64
CA PRO A 8 6.18 0.37 9.34
C PRO A 8 6.00 1.20 10.62
N GLU A 9 6.94 2.12 10.88
CA GLU A 9 6.91 2.99 12.06
C GLU A 9 6.69 4.45 11.65
N SER A 10 7.31 4.88 10.55
CA SER A 10 7.14 6.23 10.01
C SER A 10 6.09 6.29 8.90
N ASN A 11 5.54 7.47 8.66
CA ASN A 11 4.65 7.74 7.51
C ASN A 11 5.30 7.35 6.18
N GLN A 12 6.63 7.49 6.07
CA GLN A 12 7.36 7.11 4.86
C GLN A 12 7.41 5.58 4.69
N ASP A 13 7.57 4.83 5.77
CA ASP A 13 7.54 3.35 5.72
C ASP A 13 6.16 2.85 5.34
N TRP A 14 5.11 3.45 5.91
CA TRP A 14 3.73 3.13 5.58
C TRP A 14 3.42 3.41 4.10
N CYS A 15 3.81 4.59 3.62
CA CYS A 15 3.65 4.95 2.21
C CYS A 15 4.40 3.96 1.30
N GLY A 16 5.67 3.69 1.59
CA GLY A 16 6.50 2.78 0.81
C GLY A 16 5.95 1.34 0.80
N MET A 17 5.56 0.84 1.96
CA MET A 17 4.97 -0.49 2.12
C MET A 17 3.65 -0.62 1.33
N SER A 18 2.71 0.30 1.52
CA SER A 18 1.42 0.26 0.85
C SER A 18 1.56 0.39 -0.67
N ALA A 19 2.43 1.28 -1.15
CA ALA A 19 2.71 1.42 -2.58
C ALA A 19 3.33 0.14 -3.17
N LEU A 20 4.26 -0.50 -2.47
CA LEU A 20 4.89 -1.75 -2.93
C LEU A 20 3.89 -2.91 -2.97
N ILE A 21 3.13 -3.11 -1.90
CA ILE A 21 2.14 -4.20 -1.81
C ILE A 21 1.02 -4.01 -2.83
N PHE A 22 0.51 -2.78 -3.00
CA PHE A 22 -0.48 -2.47 -4.02
C PHE A 22 0.07 -2.73 -5.43
N ARG A 23 1.29 -2.27 -5.73
CA ARG A 23 1.91 -2.48 -7.06
C ARG A 23 2.14 -3.96 -7.36
N ALA A 24 2.50 -4.76 -6.36
CA ALA A 24 2.65 -6.21 -6.50
C ALA A 24 1.30 -6.93 -6.73
N ASN A 25 0.21 -6.38 -6.19
CA ASN A 25 -1.12 -6.99 -6.20
C ASN A 25 -2.18 -6.08 -6.84
N ARG A 26 -1.81 -5.39 -7.92
CA ARG A 26 -2.57 -4.28 -8.53
C ARG A 26 -3.98 -4.63 -9.00
N THR A 27 -4.31 -5.90 -9.08
CA THR A 27 -5.62 -6.43 -9.47
C THR A 27 -6.53 -6.72 -8.27
N LEU A 28 -6.00 -6.71 -7.05
CA LEU A 28 -6.76 -6.99 -5.85
C LEU A 28 -7.49 -5.74 -5.35
N PRO A 29 -8.75 -5.86 -4.90
CA PRO A 29 -9.45 -4.77 -4.24
C PRO A 29 -8.84 -4.48 -2.85
N LEU A 30 -9.11 -3.27 -2.34
CA LEU A 30 -8.61 -2.78 -1.05
C LEU A 30 -8.81 -3.79 0.09
N GLU A 31 -9.99 -4.38 0.19
CA GLU A 31 -10.32 -5.36 1.24
C GLU A 31 -9.40 -6.58 1.21
N GLN A 32 -9.07 -7.08 0.02
CA GLN A 32 -8.16 -8.20 -0.18
C GLN A 32 -6.71 -7.83 0.14
N LEU A 33 -6.30 -6.60 -0.16
CA LEU A 33 -4.97 -6.08 0.19
C LEU A 33 -4.81 -6.01 1.71
N VAL A 34 -5.81 -5.48 2.41
CA VAL A 34 -5.82 -5.39 3.88
C VAL A 34 -5.89 -6.78 4.51
N ALA A 35 -6.67 -7.71 3.94
CA ALA A 35 -6.76 -9.09 4.41
C ALA A 35 -5.45 -9.89 4.20
N SER A 36 -4.64 -9.52 3.19
CA SER A 36 -3.34 -10.15 2.93
C SER A 36 -2.24 -9.76 3.93
N LEU A 37 -2.50 -8.75 4.78
CA LEU A 37 -1.52 -8.28 5.74
C LEU A 37 -1.38 -9.22 6.94
N PRO A 38 -0.15 -9.37 7.47
CA PRO A 38 0.08 -10.05 8.74
C PRO A 38 -0.70 -9.40 9.89
N ASP A 39 -1.11 -10.19 10.88
CA ASP A 39 -1.80 -9.68 12.09
C ASP A 39 -0.97 -8.67 12.90
N SER A 40 0.34 -8.64 12.70
CA SER A 40 1.25 -7.66 13.33
C SER A 40 1.12 -6.25 12.75
N ILE A 41 0.43 -6.08 11.62
CA ILE A 41 0.24 -4.79 10.96
C ILE A 41 -1.13 -4.24 11.32
N ASP A 42 -1.15 -2.98 11.74
CA ASP A 42 -2.40 -2.28 12.02
C ASP A 42 -3.21 -2.08 10.73
N ARG A 43 -4.28 -2.88 10.59
CA ARG A 43 -5.13 -2.89 9.38
C ARG A 43 -5.82 -1.54 9.17
N GLN A 44 -6.17 -0.84 10.24
CA GLN A 44 -6.86 0.45 10.13
C GLN A 44 -5.96 1.50 9.47
N THR A 45 -4.73 1.61 9.96
CA THR A 45 -3.69 2.51 9.43
C THR A 45 -3.31 2.10 8.02
N ALA A 46 -3.08 0.80 7.79
CA ALA A 46 -2.76 0.27 6.47
C ALA A 46 -3.83 0.57 5.43
N THR A 47 -5.11 0.54 5.80
CA THR A 47 -6.23 0.85 4.90
C THR A 47 -6.11 2.27 4.37
N GLY A 48 -5.83 3.26 5.23
CA GLY A 48 -5.65 4.65 4.82
C GLY A 48 -4.50 4.81 3.83
N TRP A 49 -3.36 4.14 4.10
CA TRP A 49 -2.20 4.18 3.22
C TRP A 49 -2.40 3.43 1.90
N PHE A 50 -3.19 2.35 1.88
CA PHE A 50 -3.57 1.69 0.64
C PHE A 50 -4.48 2.55 -0.22
N VAL A 51 -5.44 3.26 0.37
CA VAL A 51 -6.28 4.21 -0.37
C VAL A 51 -5.39 5.28 -1.00
N ALA A 52 -4.46 5.87 -0.24
CA ALA A 52 -3.52 6.86 -0.76
C ALA A 52 -2.68 6.29 -1.93
N ALA A 53 -2.19 5.06 -1.81
CA ALA A 53 -1.42 4.39 -2.87
C ALA A 53 -2.25 4.12 -4.15
N ILE A 54 -3.52 3.73 -4.00
CA ILE A 54 -4.44 3.51 -5.13
C ILE A 54 -4.74 4.82 -5.85
N GLU A 55 -5.01 5.89 -5.10
CA GLU A 55 -5.28 7.22 -5.63
C GLU A 55 -4.05 7.80 -6.34
N GLU A 56 -2.86 7.67 -5.74
CA GLU A 56 -1.61 8.08 -6.35
C GLU A 56 -1.35 7.34 -7.68
N ASP A 57 -1.55 6.02 -7.72
CA ASP A 57 -1.36 5.24 -8.95
C ASP A 57 -2.34 5.66 -10.05
N SER A 58 -3.60 5.91 -9.68
CA SER A 58 -4.63 6.37 -10.59
C SER A 58 -4.30 7.74 -11.14
N SER A 59 -3.87 8.67 -10.28
CA SER A 59 -3.43 10.02 -10.63
C SER A 59 -2.20 9.99 -11.55
N TYR A 60 -1.20 9.15 -11.23
CA TYR A 60 0.00 8.99 -12.06
C TYR A 60 -0.34 8.47 -13.47
N ARG A 61 -1.24 7.48 -13.58
CA ARG A 61 -1.69 6.95 -14.88
C ARG A 61 -2.52 7.95 -15.67
N TYR A 62 -3.40 8.70 -15.00
CA TYR A 62 -4.20 9.76 -15.62
C TYR A 62 -3.28 10.83 -16.24
N ASN A 63 -2.33 11.33 -15.45
CA ASN A 63 -1.38 12.34 -15.89
C ASN A 63 -0.42 11.83 -16.98
N ARG A 64 -0.07 10.54 -16.98
CA ARG A 64 0.74 9.92 -18.05
C ARG A 64 0.03 9.78 -19.39
N LYS A 65 -1.29 9.65 -19.42
CA LYS A 65 -2.06 9.62 -20.68
C LYS A 65 -2.33 11.01 -21.25
N SER A 66 -2.16 12.04 -20.43
CA SER A 66 -2.37 13.44 -20.79
C SER A 66 -1.13 14.13 -21.36
N ARG A 67 -0.03 13.39 -21.56
CA ARG A 67 1.25 13.88 -22.09
C ARG A 67 1.60 13.13 -23.37
#